data_AF-A0A2A4R8M6-F1
#
_entry.id   AF-A0A2A4R8M6-F1
#
_cell.length_a   1.000
_cell.length_b   1.000
_cell.length_c   1.000
_cell.angle_alpha   90.00
_cell.angle_beta   90.00
_cell.angle_gamma   90.00
#
_symmetry.space_group_name_H-M   'P 1'
#
loop_
_entity.id
_entity.type
_entity.pdbx_description
1 polymer ?
#
loop_
_entity_poly.entity_id
_entity_poly.type
_entity_poly.pdbx_seq_one_letter_code
_entity_poly.pdbx_strand_id
1 'polypeptide(L)'
;MKINSTTKIAALIKEDPKVIDVIASINKHFKKLQNPILRKVLANRITIADAAKVGGVPVTVFYEKLAALGFEIEAEEAVQNKQDIKMESTDNKEIKHLVSLDVRPILEGGTDPFKAIMGAIKSLKIEETLEIINSFEPIPLIHKLKEKGYESWTKRSEEGVVFTYFKKLTAGNDPIDLDPISASKTADFNAKLESFGNDLTKIDVRMLEMPEPMTTILEALENITTTSALFVDHKKVPQFLLPELVTRGYEIMYKEISEHHLQLLIYKQA
;
A
#
# COMPACT_ATOMS: atom_id res chain seq x y z
N MET A 1 -11.11 23.68 -11.08
CA MET A 1 -10.50 22.50 -11.76
C MET A 1 -11.57 21.60 -12.36
N LYS A 2 -11.32 21.05 -13.56
CA LYS A 2 -12.14 19.99 -14.19
C LYS A 2 -11.78 18.62 -13.62
N ILE A 3 -12.78 17.80 -13.29
CA ILE A 3 -12.59 16.52 -12.58
C ILE A 3 -13.40 15.39 -13.22
N ASN A 4 -12.87 14.17 -13.10
CA ASN A 4 -13.46 12.92 -13.56
C ASN A 4 -13.09 11.76 -12.63
N SER A 5 -13.55 10.54 -12.94
CA SER A 5 -13.45 9.36 -12.08
C SER A 5 -12.00 8.97 -11.77
N THR A 6 -11.07 9.28 -12.67
CA THR A 6 -9.63 8.99 -12.56
C THR A 6 -8.84 10.09 -11.87
N THR A 7 -9.47 11.21 -11.52
CA THR A 7 -8.80 12.34 -10.87
C THR A 7 -8.27 11.91 -9.50
N LYS A 8 -6.99 12.20 -9.21
CA LYS A 8 -6.36 11.84 -7.93
C LYS A 8 -6.87 12.71 -6.79
N ILE A 9 -7.11 12.10 -5.63
CA ILE A 9 -7.53 12.82 -4.43
C ILE A 9 -6.49 13.87 -4.01
N ALA A 10 -5.19 13.58 -4.16
CA ALA A 10 -4.14 14.57 -3.89
C ALA A 10 -4.22 15.82 -4.78
N ALA A 11 -4.65 15.68 -6.04
CA ALA A 11 -4.80 16.82 -6.94
C ALA A 11 -5.95 17.73 -6.48
N LEU A 12 -7.07 17.13 -6.06
CA LEU A 12 -8.21 17.88 -5.50
C LEU A 12 -7.83 18.64 -4.23
N ILE A 13 -7.09 17.99 -3.32
CA ILE A 13 -6.64 18.61 -2.06
C ILE A 13 -5.64 19.74 -2.32
N LYS A 14 -4.82 19.62 -3.38
CA LYS A 14 -3.88 20.67 -3.78
C LYS A 14 -4.60 21.91 -4.31
N GLU A 15 -5.71 21.71 -5.02
CA GLU A 15 -6.56 22.79 -5.55
C GLU A 15 -7.33 23.50 -4.42
N ASP A 16 -8.00 22.74 -3.56
CA ASP A 16 -8.72 23.28 -2.40
C ASP A 16 -8.54 22.38 -1.17
N PRO A 17 -7.85 22.86 -0.10
CA PRO A 17 -7.71 22.12 1.15
C PRO A 17 -9.06 21.71 1.80
N LYS A 18 -10.16 22.42 1.55
CA LYS A 18 -11.49 22.09 2.08
C LYS A 18 -12.03 20.75 1.58
N VAL A 19 -11.48 20.24 0.48
CA VAL A 19 -11.79 18.89 -0.04
C VAL A 19 -11.59 17.81 1.02
N ILE A 20 -10.63 18.00 1.94
CA ILE A 20 -10.33 17.03 3.00
C ILE A 20 -11.57 16.77 3.86
N ASP A 21 -12.20 17.84 4.35
CA ASP A 21 -13.36 17.74 5.24
C ASP A 21 -14.60 17.25 4.49
N VAL A 22 -14.72 17.64 3.21
CA VAL A 22 -15.80 17.16 2.34
C VAL A 22 -15.71 15.65 2.13
N ILE A 23 -14.52 15.12 1.79
CA ILE A 23 -14.33 13.67 1.63
C ILE A 23 -14.49 12.96 2.98
N ALA A 24 -13.97 13.53 4.07
CA ALA A 24 -14.16 12.99 5.43
C ALA A 24 -15.63 12.90 5.84
N SER A 25 -16.50 13.77 5.30
CA SER A 25 -17.96 13.74 5.54
C SER A 25 -18.69 12.62 4.81
N ILE A 26 -18.10 12.04 3.76
CA ILE A 26 -18.73 10.98 2.95
C ILE A 26 -18.80 9.67 3.72
N ASN A 27 -17.71 9.32 4.41
CA ASN A 27 -17.61 8.07 5.16
C ASN A 27 -16.60 8.20 6.31
N LYS A 28 -16.91 7.60 7.46
CA LYS A 28 -16.04 7.54 8.65
C LYS A 28 -14.61 7.08 8.35
N HIS A 29 -14.40 6.22 7.36
CA HIS A 29 -13.08 5.72 6.97
C HIS A 29 -12.16 6.81 6.40
N PHE A 30 -12.73 7.90 5.87
CA PHE A 30 -11.97 9.02 5.30
C PHE A 30 -11.51 10.05 6.32
N LYS A 31 -11.94 9.97 7.59
CA LYS A 31 -11.43 10.86 8.66
C LYS A 31 -9.91 10.83 8.79
N LYS A 32 -9.28 9.71 8.40
CA LYS A 32 -7.82 9.58 8.36
C LYS A 32 -7.14 10.60 7.43
N LEU A 33 -7.83 11.12 6.41
CA LEU A 33 -7.30 12.18 5.54
C LEU A 33 -7.14 13.53 6.24
N GLN A 34 -7.76 13.74 7.41
CA GLN A 34 -7.56 14.95 8.21
C GLN A 34 -6.17 14.97 8.88
N ASN A 35 -5.56 13.80 9.10
CA ASN A 35 -4.19 13.72 9.59
C ASN A 35 -3.20 14.05 8.45
N PRO A 36 -2.35 15.09 8.56
CA PRO A 36 -1.47 15.54 7.47
C PRO A 36 -0.52 14.47 6.93
N ILE A 37 -0.04 13.56 7.78
CA ILE A 37 0.89 12.49 7.42
C ILE A 37 0.14 11.42 6.61
N LEU A 38 -0.98 10.92 7.14
CA LEU A 38 -1.80 9.91 6.47
C LEU A 38 -2.38 10.46 5.16
N ARG A 39 -2.73 11.75 5.13
CA ARG A 39 -3.18 12.45 3.92
C ARG A 39 -2.13 12.37 2.81
N LYS A 40 -0.87 12.68 3.12
CA LYS A 40 0.23 12.67 2.14
C LYS A 40 0.46 11.26 1.57
N VAL A 41 0.28 10.22 2.38
CA VAL A 41 0.45 8.82 1.97
C VAL A 41 -0.74 8.31 1.15
N LEU A 42 -1.96 8.52 1.65
CA LEU A 42 -3.18 7.94 1.09
C LEU A 42 -3.64 8.69 -0.17
N ALA A 43 -3.69 10.02 -0.12
CA ALA A 43 -4.32 10.82 -1.18
C ALA A 43 -3.58 10.75 -2.51
N ASN A 44 -2.26 10.49 -2.51
CA ASN A 44 -1.45 10.39 -3.73
C ASN A 44 -1.69 9.08 -4.50
N ARG A 45 -2.29 8.08 -3.85
CA ARG A 45 -2.41 6.70 -4.37
C ARG A 45 -3.81 6.35 -4.88
N ILE A 46 -4.81 7.17 -4.59
CA ILE A 46 -6.22 6.86 -4.90
C ILE A 46 -6.86 7.92 -5.78
N THR A 47 -7.72 7.46 -6.67
CA THR A 47 -8.61 8.29 -7.50
C THR A 47 -9.97 8.53 -6.83
N ILE A 48 -10.82 9.36 -7.42
CA ILE A 48 -12.22 9.52 -6.99
C ILE A 48 -12.94 8.15 -7.08
N ALA A 49 -12.74 7.40 -8.16
CA ALA A 49 -13.34 6.07 -8.31
C ALA A 49 -12.89 5.08 -7.22
N ASP A 50 -11.60 5.08 -6.88
CA ASP A 50 -11.09 4.22 -5.81
C ASP A 50 -11.65 4.64 -4.45
N ALA A 51 -11.71 5.95 -4.18
CA ALA A 51 -12.31 6.48 -2.97
C ALA A 51 -13.78 6.08 -2.86
N ALA A 52 -14.56 6.18 -3.94
CA ALA A 52 -15.95 5.74 -3.97
C ALA A 52 -16.11 4.25 -3.60
N LYS A 53 -15.27 3.38 -4.18
CA LYS A 53 -15.23 1.95 -3.83
C LYS A 53 -14.87 1.70 -2.37
N VAL A 54 -13.83 2.38 -1.86
CA VAL A 54 -13.40 2.28 -0.44
C VAL A 54 -14.51 2.73 0.51
N GLY A 55 -15.21 3.81 0.15
CA GLY A 55 -16.32 4.35 0.93
C GLY A 55 -17.63 3.58 0.78
N GLY A 56 -17.70 2.65 -0.18
CA GLY A 56 -18.92 1.92 -0.51
C GLY A 56 -20.06 2.80 -0.99
N VAL A 57 -19.73 3.89 -1.68
CA VAL A 57 -20.70 4.85 -2.21
C VAL A 57 -20.52 4.99 -3.72
N PRO A 58 -21.57 5.36 -4.47
CA PRO A 58 -21.42 5.73 -5.87
C PRO A 58 -20.47 6.91 -6.08
N VAL A 59 -19.76 6.92 -7.20
CA VAL A 59 -18.86 8.03 -7.60
C VAL A 59 -19.63 9.36 -7.69
N THR A 60 -20.92 9.31 -8.04
CA THR A 60 -21.80 10.49 -8.11
C THR A 60 -21.88 11.25 -6.78
N VAL A 61 -21.80 10.57 -5.64
CA VAL A 61 -21.80 11.21 -4.31
C VAL A 61 -20.57 12.10 -4.12
N PHE A 62 -19.42 11.68 -4.66
CA PHE A 62 -18.22 12.52 -4.66
C PHE A 62 -18.40 13.72 -5.58
N TYR A 63 -18.93 13.51 -6.79
CA TYR A 63 -19.18 14.59 -7.74
C TYR A 63 -20.12 15.67 -7.20
N GLU A 64 -21.25 15.28 -6.58
CA GLU A 64 -22.19 16.22 -5.97
C GLU A 64 -21.53 17.09 -4.90
N LYS A 65 -20.74 16.48 -4.02
CA LYS A 65 -20.06 17.18 -2.93
C LYS A 65 -18.89 18.04 -3.40
N LEU A 66 -18.15 17.60 -4.42
CA LEU A 66 -17.05 18.38 -5.01
C LEU A 66 -17.60 19.53 -5.88
N ALA A 67 -18.71 19.33 -6.59
CA ALA A 67 -19.38 20.41 -7.32
C ALA A 67 -19.81 21.56 -6.39
N ALA A 68 -20.26 21.25 -5.17
CA ALA A 68 -20.57 22.26 -4.15
C ALA A 68 -19.35 23.09 -3.71
N LEU A 69 -18.12 22.60 -3.93
CA LEU A 69 -16.88 23.35 -3.73
C LEU A 69 -16.40 24.09 -4.99
N GLY A 70 -17.15 24.03 -6.10
CA GLY A 70 -16.81 24.71 -7.35
C GLY A 70 -15.94 23.90 -8.32
N PHE A 71 -15.83 22.58 -8.13
CA PHE A 71 -15.21 21.70 -9.13
C PHE A 71 -16.17 21.44 -10.30
N GLU A 72 -15.64 21.48 -11.52
CA GLU A 72 -16.42 21.23 -12.74
C GLU A 72 -16.29 19.77 -13.15
N ILE A 73 -17.39 19.06 -13.32
CA ILE A 73 -17.38 17.66 -13.74
C ILE A 73 -17.25 17.62 -15.27
N GLU A 74 -16.26 16.88 -15.79
CA GLU A 74 -16.11 16.70 -17.23
C GLU A 74 -17.32 15.95 -17.80
N ALA A 75 -18.00 16.59 -18.76
CA ALA A 75 -19.31 16.20 -19.26
C ALA A 75 -19.32 14.89 -20.08
N GLU A 76 -18.18 14.24 -20.30
CA GLU A 76 -18.11 12.96 -21.02
C GLU A 76 -18.62 11.77 -20.19
N GLU A 77 -18.86 11.93 -18.88
CA GLU A 77 -19.48 10.88 -18.04
C GLU A 77 -20.94 11.16 -17.63
N ALA A 78 -21.56 12.27 -18.08
CA ALA A 78 -22.92 12.62 -17.67
C ALA A 78 -24.03 11.74 -18.31
N VAL A 79 -23.68 10.80 -19.18
CA VAL A 79 -24.65 9.92 -19.88
C VAL A 79 -24.18 8.45 -19.89
N GLN A 80 -23.96 7.83 -18.71
CA GLN A 80 -23.95 6.36 -18.65
C GLN A 80 -24.33 5.73 -17.30
N ASN A 81 -24.97 6.44 -16.37
CA ASN A 81 -25.46 5.84 -15.11
C ASN A 81 -26.98 5.60 -15.09
N LYS A 82 -27.50 5.09 -16.21
CA LYS A 82 -28.79 4.38 -16.28
C LYS A 82 -28.64 3.20 -17.24
N GLN A 83 -27.88 2.19 -16.85
CA GLN A 83 -28.12 0.78 -17.17
C GLN A 83 -27.01 -0.08 -16.56
N ASP A 84 -27.42 -0.98 -15.68
CA ASP A 84 -26.85 -2.31 -15.49
C ASP A 84 -25.32 -2.41 -15.48
N ILE A 85 -24.74 -2.30 -14.28
CA ILE A 85 -23.77 -3.33 -13.90
C ILE A 85 -24.54 -4.29 -12.99
N LYS A 86 -25.19 -5.25 -13.66
CA LYS A 86 -25.39 -6.59 -13.11
C LYS A 86 -24.15 -6.93 -12.29
N MET A 87 -24.37 -7.14 -11.01
CA MET A 87 -23.76 -8.24 -10.27
C MET A 87 -23.24 -9.31 -11.25
N GLU A 88 -21.95 -9.29 -11.54
CA GLU A 88 -21.23 -10.54 -11.61
C GLU A 88 -21.07 -11.01 -10.17
N SER A 89 -22.21 -11.45 -9.63
CA SER A 89 -22.19 -12.48 -8.62
C SER A 89 -21.39 -13.63 -9.22
N THR A 90 -20.14 -13.76 -8.82
CA THR A 90 -19.51 -15.07 -8.73
C THR A 90 -20.11 -15.83 -7.54
N ASP A 91 -21.45 -15.80 -7.41
CA ASP A 91 -22.18 -16.78 -6.64
C ASP A 91 -22.07 -18.07 -7.46
N ASN A 92 -21.32 -19.04 -6.94
CA ASN A 92 -21.00 -20.38 -7.48
C ASN A 92 -19.58 -20.61 -8.03
N LYS A 93 -18.55 -19.96 -7.48
CA LYS A 93 -17.32 -20.75 -7.23
C LYS A 93 -17.63 -21.57 -5.96
N GLU A 94 -17.89 -22.87 -6.09
CA GLU A 94 -17.82 -23.78 -4.93
C GLU A 94 -16.38 -23.68 -4.39
N ILE A 95 -16.17 -22.84 -3.38
CA ILE A 95 -14.86 -22.71 -2.75
C ILE A 95 -14.68 -23.95 -1.86
N LYS A 96 -14.10 -24.99 -2.45
CA LYS A 96 -13.63 -26.14 -1.69
C LYS A 96 -12.40 -25.68 -0.91
N HIS A 97 -12.40 -25.88 0.41
CA HIS A 97 -11.31 -25.52 1.33
C HIS A 97 -11.12 -24.00 1.56
N LEU A 98 -12.05 -23.39 2.28
CA LEU A 98 -11.97 -22.00 2.74
C LEU A 98 -11.15 -21.89 4.03
N VAL A 99 -10.18 -20.98 4.06
CA VAL A 99 -9.45 -20.56 5.27
C VAL A 99 -9.90 -19.15 5.58
N SER A 100 -10.57 -18.91 6.72
CA SER A 100 -11.11 -17.58 7.05
C SER A 100 -10.26 -16.87 8.12
N LEU A 101 -10.06 -15.57 7.94
CA LEU A 101 -9.32 -14.69 8.85
C LEU A 101 -10.11 -13.39 9.07
N ASP A 102 -10.69 -13.21 10.26
CA ASP A 102 -11.34 -11.96 10.65
C ASP A 102 -10.29 -10.97 11.19
N VAL A 103 -10.11 -9.86 10.47
CA VAL A 103 -9.15 -8.81 10.82
C VAL A 103 -9.81 -7.59 11.46
N ARG A 104 -11.15 -7.56 11.55
CA ARG A 104 -11.88 -6.44 12.17
C ARG A 104 -11.47 -6.20 13.63
N PRO A 105 -11.31 -7.24 14.49
CA PRO A 105 -10.86 -7.02 15.87
C PRO A 105 -9.45 -6.41 15.96
N ILE A 106 -8.55 -6.80 15.03
CA ILE A 106 -7.18 -6.27 14.98
C ILE A 106 -7.21 -4.77 14.61
N LEU A 107 -8.05 -4.41 13.64
CA LEU A 107 -8.25 -3.03 13.20
C LEU A 107 -8.95 -2.17 14.25
N GLU A 108 -9.93 -2.71 14.97
CA GLU A 108 -10.61 -2.05 16.09
C GLU A 108 -9.66 -1.80 17.26
N GLY A 109 -8.71 -2.72 17.49
CA GLY A 109 -7.59 -2.53 18.42
C GLY A 109 -6.50 -1.56 17.93
N GLY A 110 -6.68 -0.92 16.77
CA GLY A 110 -5.74 0.07 16.24
C GLY A 110 -4.44 -0.51 15.67
N THR A 111 -4.36 -1.84 15.50
CA THR A 111 -3.17 -2.54 15.00
C THR A 111 -3.32 -2.89 13.52
N ASP A 112 -2.22 -2.96 12.78
CA ASP A 112 -2.22 -3.36 11.37
C ASP A 112 -2.29 -4.90 11.22
N PRO A 113 -3.32 -5.45 10.54
CA PRO A 113 -3.46 -6.89 10.35
C PRO A 113 -2.52 -7.49 9.29
N PHE A 114 -1.69 -6.67 8.62
CA PHE A 114 -0.85 -7.10 7.51
C PHE A 114 -0.02 -8.35 7.82
N LYS A 115 0.65 -8.40 8.99
CA LYS A 115 1.47 -9.55 9.39
C LYS A 115 0.65 -10.84 9.53
N ALA A 116 -0.56 -10.75 10.10
CA ALA A 116 -1.46 -11.89 10.27
C ALA A 116 -1.94 -12.41 8.90
N ILE A 117 -2.36 -11.50 8.02
CA ILE A 117 -2.81 -11.82 6.66
C ILE A 117 -1.68 -12.50 5.87
N MET A 118 -0.49 -11.93 5.88
CA MET A 118 0.68 -12.47 5.21
C MET A 118 1.08 -13.86 5.72
N GLY A 119 0.95 -14.11 7.03
CA GLY A 119 1.11 -15.44 7.62
C GLY A 119 0.11 -16.45 7.05
N ALA A 120 -1.16 -16.07 6.96
CA ALA A 120 -2.20 -16.94 6.40
C ALA A 120 -1.95 -17.25 4.93
N ILE A 121 -1.52 -16.26 4.13
CA ILE A 121 -1.18 -16.47 2.71
C ILE A 121 0.02 -17.42 2.55
N LYS A 122 1.01 -17.34 3.43
CA LYS A 122 2.17 -18.25 3.41
C LYS A 122 1.81 -19.70 3.68
N SER A 123 0.82 -19.93 4.53
CA SER A 123 0.32 -21.26 4.85
C SER A 123 -0.74 -21.77 3.88
N LEU A 124 -1.20 -20.93 2.93
CA LEU A 124 -2.29 -21.25 2.02
C LEU A 124 -1.84 -22.26 0.94
N LYS A 125 -2.55 -23.39 0.84
CA LYS A 125 -2.31 -24.37 -0.23
C LYS A 125 -2.95 -23.92 -1.55
N ILE A 126 -2.51 -24.54 -2.64
CA ILE A 126 -3.00 -24.24 -4.00
C ILE A 126 -4.51 -24.47 -4.17
N GLU A 127 -5.05 -25.47 -3.48
CA GLU A 127 -6.48 -25.80 -3.50
C GLU A 127 -7.30 -24.97 -2.50
N GLU A 128 -6.64 -24.25 -1.60
CA GLU A 128 -7.30 -23.46 -0.56
C GLU A 128 -7.54 -22.02 -1.03
N THR A 129 -8.58 -21.40 -0.50
CA THR A 129 -8.87 -19.98 -0.71
C THR A 129 -8.89 -19.28 0.63
N LEU A 130 -8.10 -18.22 0.78
CA LEU A 130 -8.12 -17.36 1.95
C LEU A 130 -9.26 -16.37 1.84
N GLU A 131 -10.13 -16.33 2.83
CA GLU A 131 -11.13 -15.28 3.04
C GLU A 131 -10.65 -14.35 4.16
N ILE A 132 -10.63 -13.05 3.88
CA ILE A 132 -10.35 -11.99 4.84
C ILE A 132 -11.66 -11.25 5.10
N ILE A 133 -12.07 -11.21 6.36
CA ILE A 133 -13.23 -10.43 6.81
C ILE A 133 -12.71 -9.09 7.30
N ASN A 134 -13.05 -8.02 6.59
CA ASN A 134 -12.59 -6.65 6.85
C ASN A 134 -13.77 -5.66 6.84
N SER A 135 -13.52 -4.42 7.26
CA SER A 135 -14.47 -3.30 7.18
C SER A 135 -14.32 -2.44 5.92
N PHE A 136 -13.31 -2.69 5.10
CA PHE A 136 -13.05 -1.98 3.85
C PHE A 136 -12.29 -2.86 2.85
N GLU A 137 -12.33 -2.48 1.58
CA GLU A 137 -11.61 -3.20 0.51
C GLU A 137 -10.10 -2.95 0.60
N PRO A 138 -9.26 -3.98 0.74
CA PRO A 138 -7.82 -3.83 0.89
C PRO A 138 -7.13 -3.72 -0.48
N ILE A 139 -7.44 -2.66 -1.23
CA ILE A 139 -6.94 -2.45 -2.61
C ILE A 139 -5.40 -2.57 -2.73
N PRO A 140 -4.58 -1.97 -1.83
CA PRO A 140 -3.12 -2.12 -1.93
C PRO A 140 -2.64 -3.57 -1.79
N LEU A 141 -3.31 -4.34 -0.93
CA LEU A 141 -3.01 -5.76 -0.72
C LEU A 141 -3.38 -6.59 -1.96
N ILE A 142 -4.54 -6.29 -2.55
CA ILE A 142 -5.00 -6.91 -3.80
C ILE A 142 -3.97 -6.74 -4.92
N HIS A 143 -3.51 -5.51 -5.14
CA HIS A 143 -2.49 -5.25 -6.17
C HIS A 143 -1.19 -6.00 -5.90
N LYS A 144 -0.69 -5.97 -4.66
CA LYS A 144 0.55 -6.67 -4.26
C LYS A 144 0.46 -8.17 -4.52
N LEU A 145 -0.66 -8.80 -4.20
CA LEU A 145 -0.81 -10.25 -4.34
C LEU A 145 -1.11 -10.66 -5.78
N LYS A 146 -1.78 -9.81 -6.56
CA LYS A 146 -1.95 -10.03 -8.00
C LYS A 146 -0.62 -10.15 -8.73
N GLU A 147 0.33 -9.28 -8.44
CA GLU A 147 1.71 -9.35 -8.97
C GLU A 147 2.45 -10.63 -8.55
N LYS A 148 2.04 -11.25 -7.44
CA LYS A 148 2.62 -12.49 -6.89
C LYS A 148 1.85 -13.75 -7.31
N GLY A 149 0.99 -13.67 -8.33
CA GLY A 149 0.29 -14.82 -8.89
C GLY A 149 -0.94 -15.27 -8.10
N TYR A 150 -1.57 -14.36 -7.35
CA TYR A 150 -2.86 -14.61 -6.71
C TYR A 150 -4.01 -14.01 -7.52
N GLU A 151 -5.09 -14.77 -7.64
CA GLU A 151 -6.40 -14.26 -8.00
C GLU A 151 -7.05 -13.69 -6.74
N SER A 152 -7.76 -12.57 -6.87
CA SER A 152 -8.51 -11.97 -5.76
C SER A 152 -9.83 -11.40 -6.20
N TRP A 153 -10.85 -11.52 -5.35
CA TRP A 153 -12.16 -10.91 -5.55
C TRP A 153 -12.74 -10.45 -4.21
N THR A 154 -13.65 -9.49 -4.24
CA THR A 154 -14.30 -8.95 -3.03
C THR A 154 -15.81 -9.15 -3.09
N LYS A 155 -16.42 -9.40 -1.94
CA LYS A 155 -17.87 -9.40 -1.73
C LYS A 155 -18.17 -8.46 -0.57
N ARG A 156 -19.10 -7.52 -0.78
CA ARG A 156 -19.56 -6.63 0.29
C ARG A 156 -20.94 -7.10 0.75
N SER A 157 -21.14 -7.21 2.06
CA SER A 157 -22.46 -7.42 2.64
C SER A 157 -23.18 -6.09 2.84
N GLU A 158 -24.52 -6.16 2.97
CA GLU A 158 -25.36 -5.00 3.26
C GLU A 158 -25.00 -4.32 4.60
N GLU A 159 -24.38 -5.04 5.53
CA GLU A 159 -23.93 -4.53 6.84
C GLU A 159 -22.56 -3.82 6.78
N GLY A 160 -22.00 -3.59 5.60
CA GLY A 160 -20.71 -2.92 5.43
C GLY A 160 -19.49 -3.80 5.72
N VAL A 161 -19.69 -5.11 5.87
CA VAL A 161 -18.59 -6.09 5.97
C VAL A 161 -18.07 -6.37 4.56
N VAL A 162 -16.75 -6.38 4.42
CA VAL A 162 -16.06 -6.67 3.18
C VAL A 162 -15.32 -7.99 3.33
N PHE A 163 -15.72 -8.96 2.53
CA PHE A 163 -15.03 -10.23 2.36
C PHE A 163 -14.07 -10.09 1.18
N THR A 164 -12.80 -10.35 1.41
CA THR A 164 -11.78 -10.37 0.35
C THR A 164 -11.23 -11.78 0.23
N TYR A 165 -11.27 -12.34 -0.96
CA TYR A 165 -10.82 -13.69 -1.24
C TYR A 165 -9.49 -13.65 -1.98
N PHE A 166 -8.58 -14.56 -1.63
CA PHE A 166 -7.31 -14.77 -2.32
C PHE A 166 -7.14 -16.25 -2.64
N LYS A 167 -6.85 -16.55 -3.91
CA LYS A 167 -6.56 -17.90 -4.40
C LYS A 167 -5.27 -17.90 -5.20
N LYS A 168 -4.42 -18.89 -4.96
CA LYS A 168 -3.15 -19.04 -5.69
C LYS A 168 -3.43 -19.61 -7.09
N LEU A 169 -2.87 -19.01 -8.15
CA LEU A 169 -3.14 -19.42 -9.54
C LEU A 169 -2.18 -20.49 -10.08
N THR A 170 -0.96 -20.59 -9.54
CA THR A 170 0.05 -21.55 -9.99
C THR A 170 0.69 -22.26 -8.82
N ALA A 171 1.00 -23.55 -8.99
CA ALA A 171 1.78 -24.35 -8.04
C ALA A 171 3.27 -23.99 -8.15
N GLY A 172 3.61 -22.71 -7.97
CA GLY A 172 4.97 -22.25 -7.78
C GLY A 172 5.32 -22.32 -6.30
N ASN A 173 6.35 -23.09 -5.96
CA ASN A 173 6.98 -23.11 -4.64
C ASN A 173 7.79 -21.83 -4.35
N ASP A 174 7.50 -20.72 -5.04
CA ASP A 174 8.11 -19.46 -4.68
C ASP A 174 7.60 -19.09 -3.29
N PRO A 175 8.47 -19.01 -2.28
CA PRO A 175 8.08 -18.47 -1.00
C PRO A 175 7.47 -17.10 -1.29
N ILE A 176 6.30 -16.82 -0.72
CA ILE A 176 5.86 -15.43 -0.64
C ILE A 176 6.96 -14.73 0.17
N ASP A 177 7.85 -14.06 -0.54
CA ASP A 177 8.83 -13.18 0.06
C ASP A 177 8.02 -12.00 0.58
N LEU A 178 7.70 -12.09 1.88
CA LEU A 178 6.92 -11.09 2.59
C LEU A 178 7.69 -9.78 2.76
N ASP A 179 8.98 -9.82 2.47
CA ASP A 179 9.86 -8.68 2.38
C ASP A 179 9.84 -8.12 0.95
N PRO A 180 9.51 -6.83 0.73
CA PRO A 180 9.59 -6.18 -0.58
C PRO A 180 11.03 -6.07 -1.12
N ILE A 181 12.00 -6.61 -0.42
CA ILE A 181 13.42 -6.49 -0.70
C ILE A 181 13.97 -7.89 -0.58
N SER A 182 14.48 -8.41 -1.69
CA SER A 182 15.22 -9.65 -1.73
C SER A 182 16.16 -9.71 -0.52
N ALA A 183 15.92 -10.67 0.36
CA ALA A 183 16.89 -11.08 1.36
C ALA A 183 18.09 -11.67 0.61
N SER A 184 18.91 -10.81 0.02
CA SER A 184 20.24 -11.22 -0.42
C SER A 184 20.97 -11.58 0.85
N LYS A 185 21.33 -12.85 0.92
CA LYS A 185 22.03 -13.46 2.04
C LYS A 185 23.19 -12.56 2.46
N THR A 186 23.52 -12.57 3.75
CA THR A 186 24.68 -11.88 4.36
C THR A 186 25.98 -11.98 3.54
N ALA A 187 26.13 -13.03 2.72
CA ALA A 187 27.24 -13.22 1.78
C ALA A 187 27.31 -12.16 0.65
N ASP A 188 26.18 -11.70 0.12
CA ASP A 188 26.14 -10.73 -0.99
C ASP A 188 26.29 -9.28 -0.50
N PHE A 189 25.89 -9.02 0.74
CA PHE A 189 25.94 -7.67 1.32
C PHE A 189 27.37 -7.12 1.41
N ASN A 190 28.31 -7.91 1.96
CA ASN A 190 29.69 -7.46 2.10
C ASN A 190 30.35 -7.28 0.72
N ALA A 191 30.14 -8.21 -0.21
CA ALA A 191 30.69 -8.11 -1.57
C ALA A 191 30.14 -6.89 -2.32
N LYS A 192 28.84 -6.60 -2.17
CA LYS A 192 28.22 -5.41 -2.75
C LYS A 192 28.73 -4.13 -2.08
N LEU A 193 28.88 -4.12 -0.77
CA LEU A 193 29.47 -3.00 -0.03
C LEU A 193 30.90 -2.70 -0.52
N GLU A 194 31.73 -3.73 -0.69
CA GLU A 194 33.09 -3.61 -1.22
C GLU A 194 33.11 -3.08 -2.66
N SER A 195 32.11 -3.43 -3.48
CA SER A 195 32.02 -2.97 -4.87
C SER A 195 31.89 -1.45 -5.03
N PHE A 196 31.40 -0.75 -3.99
CA PHE A 196 31.31 0.72 -3.97
C PHE A 196 32.58 1.41 -3.46
N GLY A 197 33.54 0.67 -2.88
CA GLY A 197 34.83 1.19 -2.44
C GLY A 197 34.74 2.46 -1.59
N ASN A 198 35.27 3.57 -2.11
CA ASN A 198 35.27 4.88 -1.45
C ASN A 198 34.01 5.72 -1.73
N ASP A 199 33.17 5.33 -2.69
CA ASP A 199 31.96 6.05 -3.09
C ASP A 199 30.77 5.64 -2.21
N LEU A 200 30.99 5.71 -0.89
CA LEU A 200 30.06 5.26 0.13
C LEU A 200 29.81 6.38 1.15
N THR A 201 28.56 6.85 1.22
CA THR A 201 28.13 7.75 2.28
C THR A 201 27.64 6.93 3.48
N LYS A 202 28.11 7.22 4.69
CA LYS A 202 27.73 6.50 5.91
C LYS A 202 26.93 7.40 6.84
N ILE A 203 25.79 6.93 7.32
CA ILE A 203 24.97 7.62 8.33
C ILE A 203 24.55 6.66 9.44
N ASP A 204 24.39 7.17 10.66
CA ASP A 204 23.85 6.43 11.79
C ASP A 204 22.57 7.11 12.27
N VAL A 205 21.46 6.38 12.18
CA VAL A 205 20.13 6.87 12.59
C VAL A 205 19.57 6.09 13.77
N ARG A 206 20.38 5.25 14.42
CA ARG A 206 19.93 4.43 15.55
C ARG A 206 19.42 5.28 16.70
N MET A 207 20.03 6.43 16.96
CA MET A 207 19.67 7.28 18.10
C MET A 207 18.49 8.21 17.82
N LEU A 208 17.96 8.21 16.59
CA LEU A 208 16.90 9.13 16.18
C LEU A 208 15.51 8.55 16.47
N GLU A 209 14.59 9.41 16.90
CA GLU A 209 13.19 9.06 17.17
C GLU A 209 12.32 9.25 15.92
N MET A 210 11.21 8.52 15.80
CA MET A 210 10.37 8.67 14.59
C MET A 210 9.77 10.09 14.50
N PRO A 211 9.79 10.74 13.31
CA PRO A 211 10.13 10.22 11.97
C PRO A 211 11.56 10.50 11.47
N GLU A 212 12.45 10.98 12.33
CA GLU A 212 13.78 11.49 11.96
C GLU A 212 14.68 10.49 11.21
N PRO A 213 14.74 9.18 11.55
CA PRO A 213 15.52 8.22 10.77
C PRO A 213 15.16 8.24 9.28
N MET A 214 13.87 8.37 8.98
CA MET A 214 13.38 8.36 7.61
C MET A 214 13.77 9.64 6.86
N THR A 215 13.63 10.81 7.49
CA THR A 215 13.99 12.08 6.85
C THR A 215 15.48 12.16 6.59
N THR A 216 16.31 11.77 7.56
CA THR A 216 17.77 11.74 7.41
C THR A 216 18.22 10.80 6.30
N ILE A 217 17.61 9.61 6.16
CA ILE A 217 17.93 8.69 5.07
C ILE A 217 17.52 9.29 3.72
N LEU A 218 16.31 9.84 3.60
CA LEU A 218 15.84 10.42 2.34
C LEU A 218 16.69 11.61 1.89
N GLU A 219 17.07 12.51 2.80
CA GLU A 219 17.97 13.65 2.53
C GLU A 219 19.36 13.17 2.09
N ALA A 220 19.90 12.14 2.74
CA ALA A 220 21.18 11.57 2.35
C ALA A 220 21.13 10.95 0.94
N LEU A 221 20.00 10.32 0.57
CA LEU A 221 19.80 9.71 -0.75
C LEU A 221 19.74 10.73 -1.90
N GLU A 222 19.35 11.98 -1.65
CA GLU A 222 19.34 13.04 -2.67
C GLU A 222 20.74 13.32 -3.23
N ASN A 223 21.77 13.07 -2.42
CA ASN A 223 23.17 13.28 -2.79
C ASN A 223 23.84 12.02 -3.38
N ILE A 224 23.11 10.90 -3.50
CA ILE A 224 23.63 9.63 -4.04
C ILE A 224 23.52 9.59 -5.58
N THR A 225 24.64 9.27 -6.22
CA THR A 225 24.79 9.07 -7.67
C THR A 225 24.56 7.60 -8.06
N THR A 226 24.57 7.29 -9.35
CA THR A 226 24.43 5.90 -9.84
C THR A 226 25.64 5.02 -9.54
N THR A 227 26.78 5.61 -9.20
CA THR A 227 28.03 4.91 -8.87
C THR A 227 28.30 4.85 -7.36
N SER A 228 27.47 5.50 -6.54
CA SER A 228 27.65 5.57 -5.08
C SER A 228 26.50 4.89 -4.34
N ALA A 229 26.75 4.59 -3.07
CA ALA A 229 25.78 3.97 -2.19
C ALA A 229 25.70 4.68 -0.82
N LEU A 230 24.55 4.51 -0.16
CA LEU A 230 24.30 4.96 1.20
C LEU A 230 24.31 3.75 2.14
N PHE A 231 25.21 3.78 3.11
CA PHE A 231 25.28 2.83 4.20
C PHE A 231 24.64 3.43 5.45
N VAL A 232 23.73 2.71 6.08
CA VAL A 232 22.93 3.21 7.21
C VAL A 232 23.00 2.23 8.37
N ASP A 233 23.45 2.70 9.53
CA ASP A 233 23.22 2.00 10.79
C ASP A 233 21.82 2.35 11.32
N HIS A 234 20.98 1.34 11.52
CA HIS A 234 19.57 1.46 11.88
C HIS A 234 19.20 0.50 13.03
N LYS A 235 18.17 0.81 13.82
CA LYS A 235 17.73 -0.05 14.94
C LYS A 235 16.93 -1.29 14.50
N LYS A 236 16.13 -1.14 13.44
CA LYS A 236 15.17 -2.15 12.92
C LYS A 236 14.87 -1.92 11.44
N VAL A 237 14.25 -2.87 10.74
CA VAL A 237 13.93 -2.69 9.31
C VAL A 237 12.93 -1.53 9.12
N PRO A 238 13.26 -0.49 8.30
CA PRO A 238 12.40 0.67 8.13
C PRO A 238 11.28 0.39 7.12
N GLN A 239 10.24 -0.36 7.53
CA GLN A 239 9.15 -0.83 6.66
C GLN A 239 8.46 0.29 5.85
N PHE A 240 8.32 1.49 6.42
CA PHE A 240 7.72 2.65 5.73
C PHE A 240 8.62 3.27 4.66
N LEU A 241 9.93 3.07 4.76
CA LEU A 241 10.91 3.60 3.81
C LEU A 241 10.98 2.73 2.54
N LEU A 242 10.77 1.42 2.66
CA LEU A 242 10.97 0.49 1.54
C LEU A 242 10.17 0.85 0.28
N PRO A 243 8.85 1.15 0.37
CA PRO A 243 8.08 1.54 -0.82
C PRO A 243 8.60 2.83 -1.46
N GLU A 244 9.12 3.74 -0.65
CA GLU A 244 9.64 5.04 -1.07
C GLU A 244 10.99 4.91 -1.80
N LEU A 245 11.82 3.94 -1.42
CA LEU A 245 13.08 3.60 -2.11
C LEU A 245 12.81 3.01 -3.49
N VAL A 246 11.91 2.02 -3.56
CA VAL A 246 11.53 1.37 -4.82
C VAL A 246 10.95 2.39 -5.81
N THR A 247 10.06 3.27 -5.34
CA THR A 247 9.46 4.31 -6.18
C THR A 247 10.50 5.28 -6.77
N ARG A 248 11.60 5.50 -6.06
CA ARG A 248 12.71 6.37 -6.49
C ARG A 248 13.81 5.63 -7.26
N GLY A 249 13.62 4.34 -7.57
CA GLY A 249 14.60 3.53 -8.30
C GLY A 249 15.82 3.14 -7.47
N TYR A 250 15.71 3.12 -6.14
CA TYR A 250 16.75 2.61 -5.26
C TYR A 250 16.49 1.14 -4.92
N GLU A 251 17.57 0.36 -4.97
CA GLU A 251 17.67 -0.93 -4.34
C GLU A 251 18.21 -0.77 -2.91
N ILE A 252 17.87 -1.74 -2.07
CA ILE A 252 18.32 -1.77 -0.69
C ILE A 252 18.69 -3.21 -0.35
N MET A 253 19.75 -3.38 0.43
CA MET A 253 20.14 -4.62 1.06
C MET A 253 20.29 -4.34 2.55
N TYR A 254 20.11 -5.34 3.39
CA TYR A 254 20.37 -5.16 4.82
C TYR A 254 20.96 -6.41 5.46
N LYS A 255 21.66 -6.17 6.55
CA LYS A 255 22.34 -7.18 7.35
C LYS A 255 22.06 -6.93 8.82
N GLU A 256 21.46 -7.91 9.47
CA GLU A 256 21.21 -7.87 10.91
C GLU A 256 22.51 -8.16 11.66
N ILE A 257 22.85 -7.30 12.62
CA ILE A 257 24.03 -7.41 13.47
C ILE A 257 23.61 -7.83 14.89
N SER A 258 22.52 -7.27 15.41
CA SER A 258 21.89 -7.66 16.68
C SER A 258 20.43 -7.19 16.73
N GLU A 259 19.70 -7.52 17.82
CA GLU A 259 18.28 -7.17 18.03
C GLU A 259 17.97 -5.67 17.87
N HIS A 260 18.95 -4.79 18.11
CA HIS A 260 18.80 -3.33 17.98
C HIS A 260 19.81 -2.71 17.00
N HIS A 261 20.40 -3.53 16.12
CA HIS A 261 21.38 -3.07 15.15
C HIS A 261 21.24 -3.81 13.83
N LEU A 262 20.87 -3.04 12.83
CA LEU A 262 20.73 -3.42 11.44
C LEU A 262 21.60 -2.50 10.60
N GLN A 263 22.30 -3.05 9.61
CA GLN A 263 23.02 -2.28 8.60
C GLN A 263 22.21 -2.31 7.31
N LEU A 264 21.96 -1.16 6.72
CA LEU A 264 21.33 -1.02 5.40
C LEU A 264 22.37 -0.55 4.40
N LEU A 265 22.25 -1.02 3.16
CA LEU A 265 22.99 -0.54 2.01
C LEU A 265 21.97 -0.18 0.93
N ILE A 266 21.89 1.09 0.57
CA ILE A 266 20.91 1.63 -0.37
C ILE A 266 21.65 2.21 -1.57
N TYR A 267 21.29 1.84 -2.79
CA TYR A 267 21.99 2.28 -4.00
C TYR A 267 21.01 2.38 -5.18
N LYS A 268 21.35 3.14 -6.23
CA LYS A 268 20.50 3.22 -7.42
C LYS A 268 20.62 1.96 -8.27
N GLN A 269 19.50 1.53 -8.84
CA GLN A 269 19.51 0.50 -9.87
C GLN A 269 20.24 1.05 -11.11
N ALA A 270 21.21 0.29 -11.62
CA ALA A 270 21.99 0.64 -12.80
C ALA A 270 21.17 0.46 -14.10
#